data_AF-J3PGQ2-F1
#
_entry.id   AF-J3PGQ2-F1
#
_cell.length_a   1.000
_cell.length_b   1.000
_cell.length_c   1.000
_cell.angle_alpha   90.00
_cell.angle_beta   90.00
_cell.angle_gamma   90.00
#
_symmetry.space_group_name_H-M   'P 1'
#
loop_
_entity.id
_entity.type
_entity.pdbx_description
1 polymer ?
#
loop_
_entity_poly.entity_id
_entity_poly.type
_entity_poly.pdbx_seq_one_letter_code
_entity_poly.pdbx_strand_id
1 'polypeptide(L)'
;MYFAATIALFLGAASSALALPTPNVSTVAAAAAKVLVKVDLPAPNNWLTASRLYPSNVIAAYNAELAAYDAESWNAHILEKCQGFRDCTSTASYQGTNSGSTGGRYWFGEVYRGGPTTAADYERVPDASLGVTNSQMYTIKA
;
A
#
# COMPACT_ATOMS: atom_id res chain seq x y z
N MET A 1 -5.77 88.01 -6.47
CA MET A 1 -4.53 88.19 -7.26
C MET A 1 -3.66 86.98 -6.98
N TYR A 2 -3.09 86.32 -8.01
CA TYR A 2 -2.28 85.08 -7.90
C TYR A 2 -3.10 83.88 -7.34
N PHE A 3 -2.89 82.60 -7.65
CA PHE A 3 -2.13 81.85 -8.67
C PHE A 3 -2.87 80.47 -8.81
N ALA A 4 -2.74 79.61 -9.83
CA ALA A 4 -1.98 79.58 -11.09
C ALA A 4 -2.76 78.70 -12.11
N ALA A 5 -2.14 78.32 -13.24
CA ALA A 5 -2.63 77.27 -14.14
C ALA A 5 -1.73 76.02 -14.07
N THR A 6 -2.31 74.82 -14.11
CA THR A 6 -1.55 73.56 -14.18
C THR A 6 -2.08 72.69 -15.32
N ILE A 7 -1.17 72.33 -16.22
CA ILE A 7 -1.44 71.55 -17.44
C ILE A 7 -1.52 70.07 -17.10
N ALA A 8 -2.52 69.36 -17.60
CA ALA A 8 -2.60 67.90 -17.55
C ALA A 8 -2.15 67.28 -18.88
N LEU A 9 -0.95 66.69 -18.92
CA LEU A 9 -0.57 65.76 -19.98
C LEU A 9 -1.21 64.40 -19.70
N PHE A 10 -1.98 63.86 -20.64
CA PHE A 10 -2.39 62.46 -20.63
C PHE A 10 -1.41 61.64 -21.46
N LEU A 11 -0.71 60.70 -20.80
CA LEU A 11 0.14 59.72 -21.48
C LEU A 11 -0.71 58.65 -22.18
N GLY A 12 -0.18 58.10 -23.26
CA GLY A 12 -0.86 57.10 -24.09
C GLY A 12 -1.05 55.74 -23.41
N ALA A 13 -2.06 55.00 -23.89
CA ALA A 13 -2.36 53.65 -23.41
C ALA A 13 -1.41 52.62 -24.05
N ALA A 14 -0.75 51.82 -23.22
CA ALA A 14 -0.05 50.60 -23.64
C ALA A 14 -0.97 49.39 -23.41
N SER A 15 -1.31 48.67 -24.49
CA SER A 15 -2.13 47.46 -24.41
C SER A 15 -1.28 46.24 -24.05
N SER A 16 -1.26 45.87 -22.77
CA SER A 16 -0.61 44.64 -22.30
C SER A 16 -1.44 43.41 -22.66
N ALA A 17 -0.97 42.59 -23.60
CA ALA A 17 -1.57 41.29 -23.89
C ALA A 17 -1.25 40.28 -22.77
N LEU A 18 -2.28 39.82 -22.06
CA LEU A 18 -2.14 38.76 -21.05
C LEU A 18 -2.01 37.40 -21.76
N ALA A 19 -0.80 36.84 -21.78
CA ALA A 19 -0.60 35.45 -22.14
C ALA A 19 -1.17 34.55 -21.02
N LEU A 20 -2.19 33.75 -21.34
CA LEU A 20 -2.74 32.78 -20.40
C LEU A 20 -1.73 31.65 -20.14
N PRO A 21 -1.53 31.21 -18.89
CA PRO A 21 -0.68 30.07 -18.60
C PRO A 21 -1.32 28.79 -19.17
N THR A 22 -0.57 28.06 -20.01
CA THR A 22 -0.98 26.73 -20.47
C THR A 22 -0.98 25.76 -19.29
N PRO A 23 -2.06 24.98 -19.07
CA PRO A 23 -2.07 23.96 -18.03
C PRO A 23 -1.11 22.83 -18.42
N ASN A 24 0.04 22.76 -17.74
CA ASN A 24 0.92 21.60 -17.79
C ASN A 24 0.22 20.43 -17.07
N VAL A 25 -0.59 19.68 -17.80
CA VAL A 25 -1.14 18.40 -17.35
C VAL A 25 0.01 17.39 -17.37
N SER A 26 0.77 17.34 -16.28
CA SER A 26 1.76 16.29 -16.03
C SER A 26 1.03 14.95 -15.85
N THR A 27 0.79 14.25 -16.95
CA THR A 27 0.34 12.85 -16.93
C THR A 27 1.47 11.98 -16.40
N VAL A 28 1.58 11.89 -15.07
CA VAL A 28 2.40 10.88 -14.42
C VAL A 28 1.80 9.53 -14.82
N ALA A 29 2.49 8.78 -15.67
CA ALA A 29 2.04 7.46 -16.06
C ALA A 29 1.92 6.60 -14.80
N ALA A 30 0.70 6.15 -14.49
CA ALA A 30 0.47 5.23 -13.39
C ALA A 30 1.30 3.96 -13.66
N ALA A 31 2.16 3.59 -12.71
CA ALA A 31 2.90 2.35 -12.81
C ALA A 31 1.91 1.18 -12.93
N ALA A 32 2.18 0.25 -13.85
CA ALA A 32 1.31 -0.90 -14.07
C ALA A 32 1.13 -1.68 -12.75
N ALA A 33 -0.12 -2.01 -12.41
CA ALA A 33 -0.42 -2.76 -11.19
C ALA A 33 0.24 -4.14 -11.24
N LYS A 34 0.83 -4.55 -10.11
CA LYS A 34 1.40 -5.88 -9.95
C LYS A 34 0.27 -6.92 -9.98
N VAL A 35 0.39 -7.91 -10.85
CA VAL A 35 -0.51 -9.07 -10.86
C VAL A 35 -0.04 -10.05 -9.80
N LEU A 36 -0.72 -10.07 -8.65
CA LEU A 36 -0.51 -11.09 -7.63
C LEU A 36 -1.54 -12.21 -7.77
N VAL A 37 -1.09 -13.46 -7.63
CA VAL A 37 -1.89 -14.68 -7.64
C VAL A 37 -1.79 -15.38 -6.29
N LYS A 38 -2.86 -16.07 -5.88
CA LYS A 38 -2.88 -16.82 -4.63
C LYS A 38 -1.96 -18.04 -4.74
N VAL A 39 -1.12 -18.26 -3.74
CA VAL A 39 -0.30 -19.47 -3.63
C VAL A 39 -1.21 -20.63 -3.23
N ASP A 40 -1.11 -21.76 -3.94
CA ASP A 40 -1.84 -22.96 -3.59
C ASP A 40 -1.23 -23.58 -2.31
N LEU A 41 -1.99 -23.51 -1.22
CA LEU A 41 -1.61 -23.99 0.11
C LEU A 41 -2.76 -24.84 0.65
N PRO A 42 -2.55 -26.14 0.92
CA PRO A 42 -3.63 -27.02 1.33
C PRO A 42 -4.17 -26.66 2.71
N ALA A 43 -5.49 -26.82 2.88
CA ALA A 43 -6.19 -26.63 4.15
C ALA A 43 -5.57 -27.49 5.29
N PRO A 44 -5.73 -27.10 6.58
CA PRO A 44 -6.35 -25.87 7.07
C PRO A 44 -5.58 -24.59 6.68
N ASN A 45 -6.24 -23.44 6.79
CA ASN A 45 -5.66 -22.12 6.48
C ASN A 45 -4.90 -21.57 7.71
N ASN A 46 -3.85 -22.27 8.14
CA ASN A 46 -2.99 -21.94 9.28
C ASN A 46 -1.51 -21.83 8.88
N TRP A 47 -1.23 -21.07 7.83
CA TRP A 47 0.11 -20.87 7.28
C TRP A 47 0.72 -19.52 7.68
N LEU A 48 2.03 -19.49 7.90
CA LEU A 48 2.87 -18.29 8.01
C LEU A 48 4.01 -18.35 6.98
N THR A 49 4.72 -17.23 6.81
CA THR A 49 5.93 -17.19 5.98
C THR A 49 7.13 -17.81 6.68
N ALA A 50 7.89 -18.64 5.97
CA ALA A 50 9.12 -19.24 6.48
C ALA A 50 10.31 -18.24 6.45
N SER A 51 11.46 -18.70 6.96
CA SER A 51 12.69 -17.92 7.17
C SER A 51 13.32 -17.27 5.92
N ARG A 52 12.93 -17.68 4.71
CA ARG A 52 13.31 -16.97 3.45
C ARG A 52 12.74 -15.55 3.42
N LEU A 53 11.54 -15.36 3.97
CA LEU A 53 10.79 -14.10 3.91
C LEU A 53 10.87 -13.33 5.24
N TYR A 54 10.62 -14.02 6.36
CA TYR A 54 10.57 -13.39 7.68
C TYR A 54 11.87 -13.60 8.48
N PRO A 55 12.41 -12.57 9.17
CA PRO A 55 11.97 -11.16 9.17
C PRO A 55 12.60 -10.32 8.04
N SER A 56 13.68 -10.79 7.41
CA SER A 56 14.61 -9.97 6.63
C SER A 56 14.06 -9.33 5.34
N ASN A 57 12.96 -9.88 4.80
CA ASN A 57 12.33 -9.40 3.56
C ASN A 57 10.97 -8.75 3.77
N VAL A 58 10.54 -8.53 5.02
CA VAL A 58 9.38 -7.67 5.33
C VAL A 58 9.70 -6.23 4.88
N ILE A 59 8.83 -5.66 4.05
CA ILE A 59 8.83 -4.25 3.66
C ILE A 59 7.97 -3.45 4.65
N ALA A 60 6.78 -3.96 4.95
CA ALA A 60 5.82 -3.38 5.88
C ALA A 60 4.96 -4.47 6.50
N ALA A 61 4.53 -4.24 7.74
CA ALA A 61 3.57 -5.05 8.47
C ALA A 61 2.42 -4.17 8.98
N TYR A 62 1.23 -4.75 9.03
CA TYR A 62 -0.03 -4.11 9.39
C TYR A 62 -0.83 -5.04 10.29
N ASN A 63 -1.62 -4.47 11.19
CA ASN A 63 -2.61 -5.21 11.97
C ASN A 63 -3.92 -4.42 12.09
N ALA A 64 -5.02 -5.13 12.35
CA ALA A 64 -6.32 -4.52 12.59
C ALA A 64 -7.18 -5.37 13.54
N GLU A 65 -8.10 -4.70 14.24
CA GLU A 65 -9.15 -5.34 15.04
C GLU A 65 -10.02 -6.26 14.17
N LEU A 66 -10.45 -7.40 14.72
CA LEU A 66 -11.25 -8.38 13.96
C LEU A 66 -12.59 -7.82 13.47
N ALA A 67 -13.16 -6.83 14.16
CA ALA A 67 -14.43 -6.23 13.79
C ALA A 67 -14.32 -5.26 12.58
N ALA A 68 -13.12 -4.87 12.18
CA ALA A 68 -12.90 -3.91 11.09
C ALA A 68 -12.83 -4.56 9.69
N TYR A 69 -12.57 -5.88 9.62
CA TYR A 69 -12.38 -6.62 8.38
C TYR A 69 -12.86 -8.07 8.50
N ASP A 70 -13.21 -8.66 7.36
CA ASP A 70 -13.27 -10.11 7.17
C ASP A 70 -12.01 -10.62 6.43
N ALA A 71 -11.97 -11.92 6.11
CA ALA A 71 -10.81 -12.53 5.45
C ALA A 71 -10.54 -12.01 4.03
N GLU A 72 -11.58 -11.57 3.31
CA GLU A 72 -11.49 -11.12 1.93
C GLU A 72 -11.07 -9.65 1.88
N SER A 73 -11.77 -8.80 2.63
CA SER A 73 -11.48 -7.36 2.76
C SER A 73 -10.11 -7.09 3.39
N TRP A 74 -9.67 -7.90 4.38
CA TRP A 74 -8.31 -7.79 4.90
C TRP A 74 -7.26 -8.17 3.85
N ASN A 75 -7.45 -9.28 3.15
CA ASN A 75 -6.54 -9.69 2.08
C ASN A 75 -6.47 -8.66 0.94
N ALA A 76 -7.62 -8.09 0.55
CA ALA A 76 -7.68 -6.99 -0.43
C ALA A 76 -6.92 -5.75 0.05
N HIS A 77 -7.03 -5.38 1.33
CA HIS A 77 -6.28 -4.28 1.94
C HIS A 77 -4.76 -4.49 1.83
N ILE A 78 -4.25 -5.69 2.14
CA ILE A 78 -2.82 -5.98 2.07
C ILE A 78 -2.31 -6.06 0.62
N LEU A 79 -3.12 -6.60 -0.29
CA LEU A 79 -2.83 -6.54 -1.73
C LEU A 79 -2.75 -5.09 -2.24
N GLU A 80 -3.62 -4.19 -1.77
CA GLU A 80 -3.53 -2.75 -2.05
C GLU A 80 -2.24 -2.15 -1.51
N LYS A 81 -1.85 -2.45 -0.25
CA LYS A 81 -0.57 -1.99 0.32
C LYS A 81 0.62 -2.45 -0.51
N CYS A 82 0.64 -3.70 -0.97
CA CYS A 82 1.67 -4.20 -1.87
C CYS A 82 1.78 -3.36 -3.16
N GLN A 83 0.69 -2.88 -3.74
CA GLN A 83 0.75 -2.03 -4.94
C GLN A 83 1.61 -0.78 -4.72
N GLY A 84 1.48 -0.14 -3.55
CA GLY A 84 2.26 1.06 -3.19
C GLY A 84 3.78 0.85 -3.06
N PHE A 85 4.25 -0.38 -2.84
CA PHE A 85 5.68 -0.68 -2.75
C PHE A 85 6.24 -1.19 -4.08
N ARG A 86 7.19 -0.47 -4.68
CA ARG A 86 7.85 -0.87 -5.93
C ARG A 86 8.44 -2.29 -5.83
N ASP A 87 9.05 -2.60 -4.69
CA ASP A 87 9.81 -3.84 -4.47
C ASP A 87 8.95 -4.98 -3.88
N CYS A 88 7.62 -4.80 -3.73
CA CYS A 88 6.74 -5.87 -3.28
C CYS A 88 6.63 -6.98 -4.34
N THR A 89 6.86 -8.22 -3.90
CA THR A 89 6.73 -9.43 -4.72
C THR A 89 5.79 -10.48 -4.11
N SER A 90 5.46 -10.39 -2.82
CA SER A 90 4.50 -11.28 -2.17
C SER A 90 3.86 -10.66 -0.93
N THR A 91 2.74 -11.23 -0.48
CA THR A 91 2.03 -10.81 0.74
C THR A 91 1.56 -12.00 1.57
N ALA A 92 1.42 -11.76 2.86
CA ALA A 92 0.73 -12.64 3.81
C ALA A 92 -0.46 -11.90 4.44
N SER A 93 -1.52 -12.63 4.75
CA SER A 93 -2.71 -12.11 5.43
C SER A 93 -3.34 -13.22 6.26
N TYR A 94 -3.48 -13.04 7.57
CA TYR A 94 -3.97 -14.07 8.48
C TYR A 94 -4.61 -13.44 9.73
N GLN A 95 -5.34 -14.22 10.51
CA GLN A 95 -5.62 -13.91 11.91
C GLN A 95 -4.59 -14.59 12.80
N GLY A 96 -4.25 -13.99 13.94
CA GLY A 96 -3.40 -14.60 14.96
C GLY A 96 -3.66 -14.04 16.36
N THR A 97 -3.07 -14.68 17.35
CA THR A 97 -2.99 -14.16 18.73
C THR A 97 -1.80 -13.22 18.84
N ASN A 98 -2.01 -11.96 19.22
CA ASN A 98 -0.94 -11.02 19.48
C ASN A 98 -0.26 -11.36 20.82
N SER A 99 1.06 -11.56 20.80
CA SER A 99 1.87 -11.85 21.99
C SER A 99 2.37 -10.59 22.73
N GLY A 100 2.04 -9.40 22.23
CA GLY A 100 2.35 -8.11 22.87
C GLY A 100 1.48 -7.80 24.08
N SER A 101 1.74 -6.64 24.71
CA SER A 101 1.13 -6.23 25.99
C SER A 101 -0.39 -6.07 25.99
N THR A 102 -1.02 -5.91 24.83
CA THR A 102 -2.49 -5.87 24.69
C THR A 102 -3.13 -7.25 24.64
N GLY A 103 -2.35 -8.32 24.38
CA GLY A 103 -2.88 -9.62 24.02
C GLY A 103 -3.85 -9.54 22.83
N GLY A 104 -4.82 -10.47 22.79
CA GLY A 104 -5.97 -10.43 21.88
C GLY A 104 -5.74 -11.08 20.51
N ARG A 105 -6.82 -11.22 19.74
CA ARG A 105 -6.81 -11.82 18.39
C ARG A 105 -7.03 -10.73 17.36
N TYR A 106 -6.19 -10.69 16.33
CA TYR A 106 -6.11 -9.60 15.35
C TYR A 106 -6.01 -10.16 13.94
N TRP A 107 -6.34 -9.32 12.96
CA TRP A 107 -5.83 -9.46 11.60
C TRP A 107 -4.38 -9.00 11.55
N PHE A 108 -3.54 -9.73 10.84
CA PHE A 108 -2.14 -9.44 10.55
C PHE A 108 -1.89 -9.55 9.06
N GLY A 109 -1.07 -8.64 8.53
CA GLY A 109 -0.86 -8.49 7.11
C GLY A 109 0.51 -7.95 6.81
N GLU A 110 1.24 -8.65 5.95
CA GLU A 110 2.66 -8.40 5.72
C GLU A 110 2.95 -8.34 4.23
N VAL A 111 3.85 -7.43 3.85
CA VAL A 111 4.24 -7.16 2.47
C VAL A 111 5.73 -7.44 2.34
N TYR A 112 6.14 -8.26 1.37
CA TYR A 112 7.52 -8.74 1.24
C TYR A 112 8.13 -8.43 -0.13
N ARG A 113 9.46 -8.31 -0.12
CA ARG A 113 10.34 -8.42 -1.31
C ARG A 113 10.91 -9.85 -1.40
N GLY A 114 11.75 -10.11 -2.39
CA GLY A 114 12.49 -11.39 -2.49
C GLY A 114 12.06 -12.30 -3.65
N GLY A 115 11.32 -11.75 -4.61
CA GLY A 115 10.89 -12.46 -5.83
C GLY A 115 9.60 -13.27 -5.65
N PRO A 116 9.20 -14.04 -6.68
CA PRO A 116 8.08 -14.96 -6.60
C PRO A 116 8.30 -16.02 -5.52
N THR A 117 7.20 -16.54 -4.99
CA THR A 117 7.14 -17.53 -3.91
C THR A 117 6.28 -18.73 -4.29
N THR A 118 6.50 -19.83 -3.60
CA THR A 118 5.87 -21.14 -3.80
C THR A 118 5.44 -21.69 -2.44
N ALA A 119 4.73 -22.83 -2.42
CA ALA A 119 4.34 -23.48 -1.17
C ALA A 119 5.52 -23.78 -0.21
N ALA A 120 6.75 -23.94 -0.72
CA ALA A 120 7.95 -24.17 0.09
C ALA A 120 8.45 -22.94 0.87
N ASP A 121 7.92 -21.75 0.59
CA ASP A 121 8.28 -20.49 1.26
C ASP A 121 7.36 -20.18 2.46
N TYR A 122 6.45 -21.10 2.78
CA TYR A 122 5.45 -21.01 3.85
C TYR A 122 5.48 -22.25 4.72
N GLU A 123 5.19 -22.07 6.00
CA GLU A 123 5.17 -23.14 7.00
C GLU A 123 3.80 -23.21 7.68
N ARG A 124 3.37 -24.44 7.98
CA ARG A 124 2.11 -24.69 8.68
C ARG A 124 2.35 -24.52 10.18
N VAL A 125 1.46 -23.80 10.85
CA VAL A 125 1.51 -23.56 12.30
C VAL A 125 0.54 -24.51 13.02
N PRO A 126 1.02 -25.62 13.62
CA PRO A 126 0.16 -26.57 14.31
C PRO A 126 -0.27 -26.11 15.70
N ASP A 127 0.42 -25.13 16.29
CA ASP A 127 0.10 -24.63 17.62
C ASP A 127 -1.14 -23.72 17.59
N ALA A 128 -2.23 -24.24 18.13
CA ALA A 128 -3.51 -23.53 18.22
C ALA A 128 -3.47 -22.28 19.13
N SER A 129 -2.51 -22.17 20.06
CA SER A 129 -2.37 -21.00 20.95
C SER A 129 -2.01 -19.73 20.18
N LEU A 130 -1.26 -19.88 19.08
CA LEU A 130 -0.91 -18.79 18.16
C LEU A 130 -2.11 -18.29 17.33
N GLY A 131 -3.24 -19.00 17.34
CA GLY A 131 -4.50 -18.57 16.72
C GLY A 131 -4.46 -18.45 15.20
N VAL A 132 -3.41 -18.95 14.54
CA VAL A 132 -3.15 -18.74 13.11
C VAL A 132 -4.26 -19.38 12.27
N THR A 133 -5.07 -18.53 11.67
CA THR A 133 -6.29 -18.91 10.94
C THR A 133 -6.55 -17.95 9.78
N ASN A 134 -7.37 -18.36 8.81
CA ASN A 134 -7.69 -17.57 7.61
C ASN A 134 -6.46 -17.10 6.81
N SER A 135 -5.36 -17.86 6.86
CA SER A 135 -4.13 -17.53 6.14
C SER A 135 -4.34 -17.51 4.63
N GLN A 136 -4.00 -16.39 4.00
CA GLN A 136 -3.99 -16.19 2.56
C GLN A 136 -2.62 -15.64 2.16
N MET A 137 -1.99 -16.29 1.19
CA MET A 137 -0.66 -15.97 0.70
C MET A 137 -0.74 -15.68 -0.78
N TYR A 138 -0.17 -14.55 -1.21
CA TYR A 138 -0.18 -14.12 -2.60
C TYR A 138 1.24 -13.79 -3.06
N THR A 139 1.48 -13.96 -4.36
CA THR A 139 2.80 -13.79 -4.97
C THR A 139 2.67 -13.21 -6.37
N ILE A 140 3.66 -12.46 -6.84
CA ILE A 140 3.68 -11.97 -8.22
C ILE A 140 3.63 -13.13 -9.21
N LYS A 141 2.84 -12.97 -10.27
CA LYS A 141 2.88 -13.88 -11.40
C LYS A 141 4.25 -13.78 -12.09
N ALA A 142 4.94 -14.92 -12.19
CA ALA A 142 6.19 -15.08 -12.94
C ALA A 142 5.96 -14.99 -14.46
#